data_AF-A0A3D2G2A5-F1
#
_entry.id   AF-A0A3D2G2A5-F1
#
_cell.length_a   1.000
_cell.length_b   1.000
_cell.length_c   1.000
_cell.angle_alpha   90.00
_cell.angle_beta   90.00
_cell.angle_gamma   90.00
#
_symmetry.space_group_name_H-M   'P 1'
#
loop_
_entity.id
_entity.type
_entity.pdbx_description
1 polymer ?
#
loop_
_entity_poly.entity_id
_entity_poly.type
_entity_poly.pdbx_seq_one_letter_code
_entity_poly.pdbx_strand_id
1 'polypeptide(L)'
;YFLCDSPEEVGRICGDDEPCNGFADLPSRIYAVYNDAVQCVGFHEDAHLISFVRNRPVCPAVTEGLAMYFDRKWWGIQNLDWTGYYLKTGRYLPMDKLLDREAFFAHDCAFTYPIAGAFTDWLLTVYGRERYEEMYSQPNPAAVMEQVYGRSPAALNADFEAYVRLFRTDDALEARMEELLRQEGVEA
;
A
#
# COMPACT_ATOMS: atom_id res chain seq x y z
N TYR A 1 -4.17 -2.93 -20.89
CA TYR A 1 -3.78 -1.54 -20.63
C TYR A 1 -4.46 -0.62 -21.63
N PHE A 2 -5.11 0.41 -21.11
CA PHE A 2 -5.59 1.59 -21.79
C PHE A 2 -4.81 2.76 -21.21
N LEU A 3 -4.08 3.49 -22.05
CA LEU A 3 -3.25 4.60 -21.60
C LEU A 3 -4.07 5.89 -21.72
N CYS A 4 -4.19 6.59 -20.61
CA CYS A 4 -4.97 7.82 -20.47
C CYS A 4 -4.03 9.02 -20.32
N ASP A 5 -4.49 10.19 -20.76
CA ASP A 5 -3.65 11.40 -20.78
C ASP A 5 -3.57 12.08 -19.41
N SER A 6 -4.55 11.85 -18.54
CA SER A 6 -4.71 12.60 -17.28
C SER A 6 -5.39 11.80 -16.17
N PRO A 7 -5.12 12.09 -14.89
CA PRO A 7 -5.80 11.46 -13.76
C PRO A 7 -7.32 11.69 -13.76
N GLU A 8 -7.77 12.85 -14.25
CA GLU A 8 -9.18 13.19 -14.38
C GLU A 8 -9.89 12.30 -15.42
N GLU A 9 -9.19 11.85 -16.46
CA GLU A 9 -9.74 10.89 -17.42
C GLU A 9 -9.97 9.52 -16.77
N VAL A 10 -9.01 9.04 -15.98
CA VAL A 10 -9.15 7.76 -15.28
C VAL A 10 -10.25 7.83 -14.22
N GLY A 11 -10.36 8.93 -13.47
CA GLY A 11 -11.46 9.16 -12.50
C GLY A 11 -12.86 9.10 -13.14
N ARG A 12 -13.02 9.71 -14.33
CA ARG A 12 -14.26 9.60 -15.13
C ARG A 12 -14.56 8.16 -15.54
N ILE A 13 -13.54 7.36 -15.82
CA ILE A 13 -13.68 5.94 -16.19
C ILE A 13 -14.01 5.08 -14.96
N CYS A 14 -13.41 5.38 -13.80
CA CYS A 14 -13.73 4.76 -12.51
C CYS A 14 -15.20 4.99 -12.12
N GLY A 15 -15.71 6.19 -12.43
CA GLY A 15 -17.12 6.56 -12.30
C GLY A 15 -17.44 7.35 -11.03
N ASP A 16 -16.43 7.73 -10.24
CA ASP A 16 -16.54 8.62 -9.08
C ASP A 16 -16.05 10.05 -9.36
N ASP A 17 -15.50 10.30 -10.56
CA ASP A 17 -14.91 11.57 -10.98
C ASP A 17 -13.72 12.03 -10.11
N GLU A 18 -13.23 11.19 -9.19
CA GLU A 18 -12.05 11.51 -8.38
C GLU A 18 -10.78 11.24 -9.20
N PRO A 19 -9.88 12.22 -9.38
CA PRO A 19 -8.67 12.03 -10.19
C PRO A 19 -7.80 10.91 -9.61
N CYS A 20 -7.45 9.92 -10.43
CA CYS A 20 -6.60 8.80 -10.01
C CYS A 20 -5.62 8.39 -11.12
N ASN A 21 -4.47 7.85 -10.74
CA ASN A 21 -3.40 7.54 -11.72
C ASN A 21 -3.59 6.18 -12.39
N GLY A 22 -4.28 5.25 -11.73
CA GLY A 22 -4.46 3.87 -12.18
C GLY A 22 -5.80 3.31 -11.71
N PHE A 23 -6.38 2.42 -12.51
CA PHE A 23 -7.61 1.72 -12.17
C PHE A 23 -7.70 0.34 -12.83
N ALA A 24 -7.82 -0.70 -12.02
CA ALA A 24 -8.12 -2.06 -12.45
C ALA A 24 -9.64 -2.29 -12.65
N ASP A 25 -10.09 -2.15 -13.90
CA ASP A 25 -11.46 -2.47 -14.34
C ASP A 25 -11.59 -3.97 -14.69
N LEU A 26 -12.21 -4.69 -13.77
CA LEU A 26 -12.35 -6.14 -13.86
C LEU A 26 -13.27 -6.54 -15.01
N PRO A 27 -12.99 -7.69 -15.67
CA PRO A 27 -12.04 -8.72 -15.25
C PRO A 27 -10.63 -8.57 -15.85
N SER A 28 -10.37 -7.63 -16.77
CA SER A 28 -9.17 -7.71 -17.61
C SER A 28 -8.65 -6.39 -18.16
N ARG A 29 -9.12 -5.25 -17.63
CA ARG A 29 -8.73 -3.93 -18.10
C ARG A 29 -7.99 -3.17 -17.01
N ILE A 30 -6.98 -2.43 -17.42
CA ILE A 30 -6.25 -1.48 -16.58
C ILE A 30 -6.25 -0.18 -17.35
N TYR A 31 -6.70 0.89 -16.71
CA TYR A 31 -6.56 2.26 -17.18
C TYR A 31 -5.41 2.89 -16.39
N ALA A 32 -4.48 3.53 -17.09
CA ALA A 32 -3.26 4.06 -16.49
C ALA A 32 -2.91 5.41 -17.12
N VAL A 33 -2.65 6.41 -16.29
CA VAL A 33 -2.11 7.70 -16.76
C VAL A 33 -0.71 7.48 -17.32
N TYR A 34 -0.49 7.91 -18.56
CA TYR A 34 0.81 7.83 -19.21
C TYR A 34 1.08 9.09 -20.04
N ASN A 35 1.85 10.01 -19.46
CA ASN A 35 2.31 11.25 -20.06
C ASN A 35 3.75 11.58 -19.60
N ASP A 36 4.28 12.75 -19.96
CA ASP A 36 5.65 13.16 -19.62
C ASP A 36 5.90 13.35 -18.11
N ALA A 37 4.83 13.59 -17.33
CA ALA A 37 4.91 13.82 -15.88
C ALA A 37 4.60 12.55 -15.07
N VAL A 38 3.65 11.73 -15.54
CA VAL A 38 3.11 10.57 -14.83
C VAL A 38 3.14 9.35 -15.73
N GLN A 39 3.76 8.28 -15.26
CA GLN A 39 3.79 6.99 -15.94
C GLN A 39 3.31 5.92 -14.96
N CYS A 40 2.00 5.81 -14.77
CA CYS A 40 1.36 4.86 -13.86
C CYS A 40 1.26 3.46 -14.49
N VAL A 41 2.38 2.98 -15.00
CA VAL A 41 2.54 1.63 -15.53
C VAL A 41 3.42 0.85 -14.58
N GLY A 42 3.03 -0.37 -14.25
CA GLY A 42 3.69 -1.16 -13.22
C GLY A 42 2.76 -2.21 -12.64
N PHE A 43 3.26 -2.91 -11.63
CA PHE A 43 2.62 -4.10 -11.11
C PHE A 43 1.44 -3.83 -10.18
N HIS A 44 1.20 -2.59 -9.74
CA HIS A 44 0.16 -2.25 -8.76
C HIS A 44 -1.25 -2.68 -9.25
N GLU A 45 -1.67 -2.18 -10.41
CA GLU A 45 -2.99 -2.52 -10.97
C GLU A 45 -3.05 -3.96 -11.50
N ASP A 46 -1.93 -4.53 -11.95
CA ASP A 46 -1.84 -5.95 -12.30
C ASP A 46 -2.12 -6.83 -11.06
N ALA A 47 -1.58 -6.46 -9.90
CA ALA A 47 -1.78 -7.17 -8.66
C ALA A 47 -3.25 -7.15 -8.24
N HIS A 48 -3.94 -6.02 -8.41
CA HIS A 48 -5.39 -5.94 -8.20
C HIS A 48 -6.14 -6.90 -9.13
N LEU A 49 -5.90 -6.84 -10.45
CA LEU A 49 -6.57 -7.73 -11.40
C LEU A 49 -6.37 -9.22 -11.07
N ILE A 50 -5.13 -9.63 -10.78
CA ILE A 50 -4.78 -11.03 -10.54
C ILE A 50 -5.35 -11.50 -9.19
N SER A 51 -5.14 -10.73 -8.13
CA SER A 51 -5.54 -11.12 -6.78
C SER A 51 -7.06 -11.16 -6.61
N PHE A 52 -7.78 -10.28 -7.32
CA PHE A 52 -9.24 -10.23 -7.31
C PHE A 52 -9.93 -11.37 -8.06
N VAL A 53 -9.19 -12.18 -8.84
CA VAL A 53 -9.68 -13.48 -9.33
C VAL A 53 -9.83 -14.48 -8.17
N ARG A 54 -9.00 -14.36 -7.13
CA ARG A 54 -9.01 -15.27 -5.98
C ARG A 54 -9.95 -14.79 -4.86
N ASN A 55 -9.82 -13.53 -4.44
CA ASN A 55 -10.69 -12.93 -3.43
C ASN A 55 -10.66 -11.40 -3.52
N ARG A 56 -11.75 -10.74 -3.10
CA ARG A 56 -11.86 -9.28 -2.95
C ARG A 56 -12.17 -8.93 -1.50
N PRO A 57 -11.16 -8.98 -0.61
CA PRO A 57 -11.38 -8.72 0.80
C PRO A 57 -11.84 -7.28 1.06
N VAL A 58 -12.62 -7.07 2.13
CA VAL A 58 -13.15 -5.74 2.48
C VAL A 58 -12.14 -4.82 3.18
N CYS A 59 -10.91 -5.29 3.39
CA CYS A 59 -9.85 -4.58 4.11
C CYS A 59 -8.90 -3.90 3.09
N PRO A 60 -8.97 -2.58 2.90
CA PRO A 60 -8.17 -1.87 1.89
C PRO A 60 -6.66 -1.96 2.17
N ALA A 61 -6.24 -1.96 3.44
CA ALA A 61 -4.84 -2.14 3.79
C ALA A 61 -4.25 -3.47 3.28
N VAL A 62 -5.07 -4.52 3.16
CA VAL A 62 -4.62 -5.81 2.62
C VAL A 62 -4.60 -5.79 1.09
N THR A 63 -5.59 -5.17 0.43
CA THR A 63 -5.62 -5.09 -1.03
C THR A 63 -4.54 -4.17 -1.57
N GLU A 64 -4.47 -2.93 -1.08
CA GLU A 64 -3.41 -1.98 -1.46
C GLU A 64 -2.05 -2.43 -0.97
N GLY A 65 -1.96 -3.06 0.22
CA GLY A 65 -0.72 -3.62 0.72
C GLY A 65 -0.14 -4.69 -0.20
N LEU A 66 -0.98 -5.57 -0.76
CA LEU A 66 -0.52 -6.58 -1.72
C LEU A 66 -0.07 -5.93 -3.04
N ALA A 67 -0.80 -4.93 -3.54
CA ALA A 67 -0.41 -4.20 -4.74
C ALA A 67 0.92 -3.46 -4.55
N MET A 68 1.08 -2.77 -3.43
CA MET A 68 2.32 -2.10 -3.04
C MET A 68 3.48 -3.06 -2.75
N TYR A 69 3.22 -4.30 -2.32
CA TYR A 69 4.27 -5.33 -2.22
C TYR A 69 4.86 -5.67 -3.60
N PHE A 70 4.04 -5.73 -4.65
CA PHE A 70 4.53 -5.94 -6.01
C PHE A 70 5.20 -4.69 -6.59
N ASP A 71 4.69 -3.50 -6.27
CA ASP A 71 5.28 -2.24 -6.73
C ASP A 71 6.60 -1.90 -6.00
N ARG A 72 6.70 -2.30 -4.74
CA ARG A 72 7.83 -2.17 -3.79
C ARG A 72 8.22 -0.74 -3.41
N LYS A 73 7.81 0.25 -4.19
CA LYS A 73 8.27 1.63 -4.08
C LYS A 73 7.10 2.60 -4.08
N TRP A 74 7.25 3.66 -3.31
CA TRP A 74 6.43 4.86 -3.39
C TRP A 74 7.32 6.03 -3.81
N TRP A 75 6.96 6.74 -4.88
CA TRP A 75 7.76 7.81 -5.50
C TRP A 75 9.23 7.45 -5.73
N GLY A 76 9.47 6.20 -6.13
CA GLY A 76 10.81 5.67 -6.45
C GLY A 76 11.65 5.23 -5.24
N ILE A 77 11.15 5.39 -4.02
CA ILE A 77 11.81 5.00 -2.76
C ILE A 77 11.12 3.77 -2.19
N GLN A 78 11.87 2.85 -1.55
CA GLN A 78 11.31 1.60 -1.03
C GLN A 78 10.25 1.87 0.05
N ASN A 79 9.19 1.05 0.04
CA ASN A 79 8.13 1.09 1.04
C ASN A 79 8.66 0.99 2.49
N LEU A 80 9.67 0.14 2.69
CA LEU A 80 10.31 -0.05 4.00
C LEU A 80 11.05 1.20 4.47
N ASP A 81 11.73 1.90 3.55
CA ASP A 81 12.47 3.12 3.86
C ASP A 81 11.49 4.24 4.27
N TRP A 82 10.39 4.42 3.52
CA TRP A 82 9.31 5.34 3.90
C TRP A 82 8.74 5.01 5.29
N THR A 83 8.45 3.74 5.54
CA THR A 83 7.91 3.29 6.83
C THR A 83 8.89 3.59 7.98
N GLY A 84 10.18 3.31 7.80
CA GLY A 84 11.22 3.59 8.79
C GLY A 84 11.38 5.08 9.04
N TYR A 85 11.28 5.89 7.99
CA TYR A 85 11.29 7.34 8.09
C TYR A 85 10.09 7.90 8.87
N TYR A 86 8.88 7.40 8.61
CA TYR A 86 7.69 7.79 9.37
C TYR A 86 7.80 7.38 10.85
N LEU A 87 8.38 6.21 11.15
CA LEU A 87 8.67 5.82 12.53
C LEU A 87 9.65 6.77 13.21
N LYS A 88 10.74 7.14 12.52
CA LYS A 88 11.77 8.05 13.05
C LYS A 88 11.21 9.45 13.34
N THR A 89 10.32 9.94 12.49
CA THR A 89 9.77 11.30 12.56
C THR A 89 8.45 11.42 13.31
N GLY A 90 7.94 10.31 13.87
CA GLY A 90 6.68 10.30 14.62
C GLY A 90 5.41 10.38 13.75
N ARG A 91 5.54 10.16 12.44
CA ARG A 91 4.46 10.17 11.43
C ARG A 91 3.91 8.77 11.10
N TYR A 92 4.39 7.74 11.80
CA TYR A 92 3.96 6.36 11.55
C TYR A 92 2.50 6.13 11.94
N LEU A 93 1.75 5.49 11.03
CA LEU A 93 0.38 5.05 11.26
C LEU A 93 0.38 3.55 11.61
N PRO A 94 -0.04 3.15 12.82
CA PRO A 94 0.00 1.76 13.24
C PRO A 94 -0.89 0.85 12.39
N MET A 95 -0.36 -0.28 11.95
CA MET A 95 -1.07 -1.22 11.09
C MET A 95 -2.32 -1.79 11.74
N ASP A 96 -2.33 -2.02 13.06
CA ASP A 96 -3.54 -2.48 13.75
C ASP A 96 -4.70 -1.48 13.66
N LYS A 97 -4.41 -0.19 13.42
CA LYS A 97 -5.41 0.84 13.12
C LYS A 97 -5.76 0.88 11.65
N LEU A 98 -4.75 0.81 10.77
CA LEU A 98 -4.96 0.83 9.32
C LEU A 98 -5.74 -0.37 8.77
N LEU A 99 -5.87 -1.46 9.52
CA LEU A 99 -6.76 -2.57 9.17
C LEU A 99 -8.25 -2.18 9.14
N ASP A 100 -8.62 -1.12 9.87
CA ASP A 100 -9.94 -0.52 9.77
C ASP A 100 -10.07 0.31 8.47
N ARG A 101 -11.19 0.12 7.76
CA ARG A 101 -11.41 0.76 6.46
C ARG A 101 -11.52 2.28 6.57
N GLU A 102 -12.25 2.78 7.57
CA GLU A 102 -12.46 4.22 7.72
C GLU A 102 -11.15 4.90 8.12
N ALA A 103 -10.39 4.29 9.04
CA ALA A 103 -9.06 4.77 9.40
C ALA A 103 -8.10 4.79 8.21
N PHE A 104 -8.09 3.76 7.36
CA PHE A 104 -7.21 3.70 6.19
C PHE A 104 -7.47 4.84 5.20
N PHE A 105 -8.73 5.15 4.91
CA PHE A 105 -9.09 6.22 3.97
C PHE A 105 -9.12 7.62 4.61
N ALA A 106 -9.07 7.72 5.95
CA ALA A 106 -8.97 9.00 6.64
C ALA A 106 -7.55 9.61 6.59
N HIS A 107 -6.56 8.85 6.13
CA HIS A 107 -5.17 9.28 6.01
C HIS A 107 -4.71 9.30 4.55
N ASP A 108 -3.76 10.18 4.24
CA ASP A 108 -3.20 10.31 2.90
C ASP A 108 -2.50 9.01 2.44
N CYS A 109 -2.69 8.66 1.16
CA CYS A 109 -2.13 7.44 0.58
C CYS A 109 -0.59 7.44 0.62
N ALA A 110 0.05 8.60 0.64
CA ALA A 110 1.49 8.73 0.82
C ALA A 110 1.98 8.08 2.12
N PHE A 111 1.15 8.00 3.16
CA PHE A 111 1.48 7.26 4.38
C PHE A 111 0.98 5.82 4.32
N THR A 112 -0.30 5.62 4.00
CA THR A 112 -0.96 4.33 4.19
C THR A 112 -0.44 3.27 3.22
N TYR A 113 -0.11 3.62 1.98
CA TYR A 113 0.30 2.67 0.94
C TYR A 113 1.70 2.11 1.18
N PRO A 114 2.76 2.92 1.36
CA PRO A 114 4.08 2.36 1.67
C PRO A 114 4.09 1.57 2.99
N ILE A 115 3.34 2.01 4.02
CA ILE A 115 3.25 1.25 5.28
C ILE A 115 2.58 -0.11 5.05
N ALA A 116 1.44 -0.15 4.35
CA ALA A 116 0.73 -1.40 4.06
C ALA A 116 1.55 -2.34 3.16
N GLY A 117 2.28 -1.79 2.18
CA GLY A 117 3.19 -2.53 1.32
C GLY A 117 4.35 -3.16 2.09
N ALA A 118 5.01 -2.39 2.96
CA ALA A 118 6.08 -2.90 3.80
C ALA A 118 5.58 -3.94 4.82
N PHE A 119 4.39 -3.74 5.40
CA PHE A 119 3.77 -4.72 6.30
C PHE A 119 3.44 -6.03 5.58
N THR A 120 2.92 -5.94 4.35
CA THR A 120 2.65 -7.12 3.52
C THR A 120 3.91 -7.89 3.18
N ASP A 121 4.99 -7.19 2.79
CA ASP A 121 6.31 -7.80 2.56
C ASP A 121 6.83 -8.51 3.81
N TRP A 122 6.71 -7.87 4.97
CA TRP A 122 7.10 -8.46 6.25
C TRP A 122 6.30 -9.72 6.58
N LEU A 123 4.97 -9.70 6.43
CA LEU A 123 4.13 -10.88 6.65
C LEU A 123 4.55 -12.05 5.74
N LEU A 124 4.76 -11.77 4.45
CA LEU A 124 5.19 -12.77 3.47
C LEU A 124 6.59 -13.32 3.79
N THR A 125 7.50 -12.46 4.25
CA THR A 125 8.87 -12.83 4.61
C THR A 125 8.93 -13.66 5.89
N VAL A 126 8.16 -13.30 6.92
CA VAL A 126 8.25 -13.90 8.27
C VAL A 126 7.34 -15.12 8.42
N TYR A 127 6.11 -15.04 7.92
CA TYR A 127 5.10 -16.09 8.08
C TYR A 127 4.92 -16.95 6.83
N GLY A 128 5.48 -16.52 5.70
CA GLY A 128 5.44 -17.25 4.45
C GLY A 128 4.15 -17.04 3.67
N ARG A 129 4.23 -17.39 2.39
CA ARG A 129 3.15 -17.25 1.42
C ARG A 129 1.88 -18.02 1.81
N GLU A 130 2.02 -19.24 2.35
CA GLU A 130 0.86 -20.08 2.68
C GLU A 130 -0.06 -19.42 3.72
N ARG A 131 0.53 -18.83 4.76
CA ARG A 131 -0.23 -18.08 5.78
C ARG A 131 -0.84 -16.81 5.24
N TYR A 132 -0.10 -16.08 4.40
CA TYR A 132 -0.65 -14.90 3.75
C TYR A 132 -1.84 -15.25 2.85
N GLU A 133 -1.75 -16.31 2.05
CA GLU A 133 -2.85 -16.79 1.22
C GLU A 133 -4.07 -17.24 2.04
N GLU A 134 -3.85 -17.90 3.18
CA GLU A 134 -4.90 -18.28 4.13
C GLU A 134 -5.67 -17.04 4.62
N MET A 135 -4.96 -16.01 5.08
CA MET A 135 -5.53 -14.73 5.51
C MET A 135 -6.24 -14.01 4.35
N TYR A 136 -5.59 -13.88 3.19
CA TYR A 136 -6.11 -13.14 2.04
C TYR A 136 -7.36 -13.78 1.46
N SER A 137 -7.53 -15.11 1.60
CA SER A 137 -8.72 -15.82 1.13
C SER A 137 -10.00 -15.52 1.90
N GLN A 138 -9.90 -14.84 3.04
CA GLN A 138 -11.06 -14.52 3.88
C GLN A 138 -11.74 -13.21 3.44
N PRO A 139 -13.07 -13.10 3.53
CA PRO A 139 -13.77 -11.85 3.22
C PRO A 139 -13.30 -10.67 4.08
N ASN A 140 -13.00 -10.93 5.36
CA ASN A 140 -12.44 -9.96 6.29
C ASN A 140 -11.09 -10.46 6.84
N PRO A 141 -9.99 -10.16 6.15
CA PRO A 141 -8.63 -10.48 6.58
C PRO A 141 -8.28 -10.06 8.00
N ALA A 142 -8.67 -8.84 8.40
CA ALA A 142 -8.32 -8.28 9.70
C ALA A 142 -8.89 -9.14 10.84
N ALA A 143 -10.09 -9.67 10.67
CA ALA A 143 -10.77 -10.50 11.67
C ALA A 143 -10.10 -11.87 11.91
N VAL A 144 -9.31 -12.37 10.95
CA VAL A 144 -8.69 -13.70 11.03
C VAL A 144 -7.19 -13.67 11.28
N MET A 145 -6.56 -12.49 11.31
CA MET A 145 -5.10 -12.37 11.46
C MET A 145 -4.58 -13.11 12.70
N GLU A 146 -5.28 -13.01 13.83
CA GLU A 146 -4.86 -13.69 15.06
C GLU A 146 -4.91 -15.22 14.93
N GLN A 147 -5.94 -15.75 14.27
CA GLN A 147 -6.05 -17.18 14.00
C GLN A 147 -4.91 -17.67 13.07
N VAL A 148 -4.60 -16.90 12.02
CA VAL A 148 -3.64 -17.30 10.99
C VAL A 148 -2.20 -17.16 11.47
N TYR A 149 -1.87 -16.07 12.15
CA TYR A 149 -0.51 -15.73 12.56
C TYR A 149 -0.21 -16.05 14.02
N GLY A 150 -1.21 -16.46 14.81
CA GLY A 150 -1.06 -16.73 16.24
C GLY A 150 -0.75 -15.49 17.08
N ARG A 151 -0.99 -14.30 16.53
CA ARG A 151 -0.71 -13.00 17.15
C ARG A 151 -1.81 -12.01 16.84
N SER A 152 -2.25 -11.26 17.85
CA SER A 152 -3.23 -10.19 17.65
C SER A 152 -2.68 -9.12 16.69
N PRO A 153 -3.54 -8.35 16.00
CA PRO A 153 -3.09 -7.26 15.13
C PRO A 153 -2.15 -6.26 15.80
N ALA A 154 -2.42 -5.91 17.07
CA ALA A 154 -1.55 -5.03 17.84
C ALA A 154 -0.16 -5.64 18.11
N ALA A 155 -0.08 -6.95 18.37
CA ALA A 155 1.18 -7.65 18.53
C ALA A 155 1.95 -7.73 17.21
N LEU A 156 1.26 -8.03 16.09
CA LEU A 156 1.86 -8.01 14.76
C LEU A 156 2.41 -6.62 14.40
N ASN A 157 1.67 -5.55 14.72
CA ASN A 157 2.15 -4.18 14.55
C ASN A 157 3.43 -3.92 15.35
N ALA A 158 3.45 -4.29 16.63
CA ALA A 158 4.64 -4.10 17.48
C ALA A 158 5.87 -4.88 16.96
N ASP A 159 5.68 -6.13 16.53
CA ASP A 159 6.74 -6.94 15.92
C ASP A 159 7.24 -6.33 14.60
N PHE A 160 6.32 -5.81 13.78
CA PHE A 160 6.65 -5.12 12.54
C PHE A 160 7.44 -3.84 12.80
N GLU A 161 7.03 -2.99 13.73
CA GLU A 161 7.81 -1.79 14.08
C GLU A 161 9.22 -2.15 14.56
N ALA A 162 9.36 -3.22 15.36
CA ALA A 162 10.65 -3.71 15.80
C ALA A 162 11.51 -4.18 14.62
N TYR A 163 10.91 -4.85 13.63
CA TYR A 163 11.56 -5.24 12.39
C TYR A 163 12.02 -4.03 11.57
N VAL A 164 11.15 -3.03 11.36
CA VAL A 164 11.50 -1.83 10.58
C VAL A 164 12.66 -1.06 11.22
N ARG A 165 12.71 -0.98 12.56
CA ARG A 165 13.80 -0.33 13.31
C ARG A 165 15.18 -1.00 13.15
N LEU A 166 15.24 -2.21 12.57
CA LEU A 166 16.53 -2.85 12.21
C LEU A 166 17.19 -2.15 11.02
N PHE A 167 16.42 -1.45 10.20
CA PHE A 167 16.88 -0.75 9.01
C PHE A 167 17.07 0.74 9.32
N ARG A 168 17.97 1.38 8.58
CA ARG A 168 18.27 2.80 8.72
C ARG A 168 18.28 3.46 7.36
N THR A 169 17.65 4.62 7.29
CA THR A 169 17.78 5.58 6.20
C THR A 169 18.96 6.50 6.47
N ASP A 170 19.61 6.99 5.41
CA ASP A 170 20.62 8.04 5.52
C ASP A 170 20.00 9.44 5.34
N ASP A 171 20.72 10.47 5.79
CA ASP A 171 20.22 11.85 5.79
C ASP A 171 19.90 12.38 4.37
N ALA A 172 20.55 11.87 3.33
CA ALA A 172 20.30 12.30 1.96
C ALA A 172 18.98 11.73 1.42
N LEU A 173 18.70 10.46 1.73
CA LEU A 173 17.42 9.83 1.41
C LEU A 173 16.27 10.49 2.17
N GLU A 174 16.46 10.80 3.45
CA GLU A 174 15.46 11.49 4.27
C GLU A 174 15.17 12.92 3.77
N ALA A 175 16.20 13.67 3.36
CA ALA A 175 16.01 14.98 2.74
C ALA A 175 15.21 14.87 1.43
N ARG A 176 15.42 13.81 0.64
CA ARG A 176 14.61 13.55 -0.57
C ARG A 176 13.16 13.22 -0.22
N MET A 177 12.92 12.46 0.85
CA MET A 177 11.57 12.15 1.33
C MET A 177 10.80 13.40 1.76
N GLU A 178 11.39 14.29 2.56
CA GLU A 178 10.73 15.57 2.91
C GLU A 178 10.42 16.41 1.66
N GLU A 179 11.36 16.47 0.72
CA GLU A 179 11.15 17.24 -0.50
C GLU A 179 9.99 16.68 -1.34
N LEU A 180 9.86 15.35 -1.42
CA LEU A 180 8.73 14.72 -2.11
C LEU A 180 7.39 15.00 -1.42
N LEU A 181 7.32 14.85 -0.10
CA LEU A 181 6.10 15.18 0.66
C LEU A 181 5.69 16.65 0.44
N ARG A 182 6.66 17.56 0.45
CA ARG A 182 6.43 18.99 0.20
C ARG A 182 5.97 19.27 -1.24
N GLN A 183 6.54 18.57 -2.23
CA GLN A 183 6.15 18.72 -3.64
C GLN A 183 4.70 18.30 -3.89
N GLU A 184 4.26 17.24 -3.21
CA GLU A 184 2.92 16.67 -3.33
C GLU A 184 1.90 17.32 -2.39
N GLY A 185 2.31 18.33 -1.60
CA GLY A 185 1.42 19.05 -0.70
C GLY A 185 0.93 18.23 0.49
N VAL A 186 1.64 17.14 0.83
CA VAL A 186 1.31 16.27 1.96
C VAL A 186 1.92 16.88 3.23
N GLU A 187 1.08 17.53 4.03
CA GLU A 187 1.50 18.03 5.36
C GLU A 187 1.50 16.90 6.40
N ALA A 188 2.40 17.04 7.39
CA ALA A 188 2.60 16.12 8.50
C ALA A 188 1.49 16.18 9.56
#